data_AF-I4FPT4-F1
#
_entry.id   AF-I4FPT4-F1
#
_cell.length_a   1.000
_cell.length_b   1.000
_cell.length_c   1.000
_cell.angle_alpha   90.00
_cell.angle_beta   90.00
_cell.angle_gamma   90.00
#
_symmetry.space_group_name_H-M   'P 1'
#
loop_
_entity.id
_entity.type
_entity.pdbx_description
1 polymer ?
#
loop_
_entity_poly.entity_id
_entity_poly.type
_entity_poly.pdbx_seq_one_letter_code
_entity_poly.pdbx_strand_id
1 'polypeptide(L)'
;MRQWDWNLVFIHGTGVREPAYSKTFSIIIRKLKERNENLRFHKCYWGGSLGTTLNAGGLSIPVSDRKKASETDLTDEDYVLGLWQLLYQDPLIELQILTISSEDKGSVFGEKLGEDLDNRVRALNPSSNLQEMLDQAGIGEFFSQSQSIIVNESDYQEAIESATEPLGEYRMAIARALVAQSSILVRDNYGEFALSVNGELRDRIVEQIVAELGGTEKGLLSGVKQSISGTIRRIINNNLQRRRSGFSEQYSGTLGDILMYQARGQKLRDFVRTTVERLEYPTVLIAHSLGGIIAVDLLLEQQLPQVALLVTIGSQSPILYELNALVGMEYNPNAKLPDTFPDWLNIYDRNDFLSYVGEKIFPGKIEDVEIDSKQPFPESHGAYWNNDKVWDAVWQKMEKIVNG
;
A
#
# COMPACT_ATOMS: atom_id res chain seq x y z
N MET A 1 -20.37 -9.86 43.29
CA MET A 1 -20.20 -10.01 41.83
C MET A 1 -20.15 -11.50 41.54
N ARG A 2 -20.92 -12.00 40.56
CA ARG A 2 -20.76 -13.38 40.11
C ARG A 2 -19.43 -13.49 39.38
N GLN A 3 -18.74 -14.62 39.52
CA GLN A 3 -17.63 -14.97 38.64
C GLN A 3 -18.17 -14.80 37.21
N TRP A 4 -17.56 -13.90 36.40
CA TRP A 4 -17.96 -13.57 35.03
C TRP A 4 -19.00 -12.46 34.78
N ASP A 5 -19.35 -11.63 35.76
CA ASP A 5 -19.97 -10.33 35.46
C ASP A 5 -18.91 -9.41 34.81
N TRP A 6 -18.69 -9.51 33.48
CA TRP A 6 -17.72 -8.71 32.72
C TRP A 6 -18.42 -7.92 31.62
N ASN A 7 -17.94 -6.69 31.40
CA ASN A 7 -18.34 -5.86 30.26
C ASN A 7 -17.36 -6.06 29.10
N LEU A 8 -17.87 -6.06 27.88
CA LEU A 8 -17.09 -6.09 26.66
C LEU A 8 -17.49 -4.93 25.78
N VAL A 9 -16.52 -4.10 25.42
CA VAL A 9 -16.72 -2.92 24.59
C VAL A 9 -15.99 -3.13 23.27
N PHE A 10 -16.71 -3.08 22.16
CA PHE A 10 -16.11 -3.19 20.83
C PHE A 10 -15.85 -1.81 20.21
N ILE A 11 -14.57 -1.52 19.98
CA ILE A 11 -14.06 -0.30 19.35
C ILE A 11 -13.55 -0.67 17.95
N HIS A 12 -14.25 -0.19 16.92
CA HIS A 12 -13.97 -0.54 15.54
C HIS A 12 -12.84 0.31 14.91
N GLY A 13 -12.28 -0.17 13.79
CA GLY A 13 -11.30 0.53 12.97
C GLY A 13 -11.90 1.59 12.02
N THR A 14 -11.05 2.07 11.12
CA THR A 14 -11.34 3.11 10.12
C THR A 14 -12.40 2.66 9.11
N GLY A 15 -13.20 3.60 8.60
CA GLY A 15 -14.16 3.33 7.52
C GLY A 15 -15.33 2.40 7.88
N VAL A 16 -15.35 1.80 9.08
CA VAL A 16 -16.45 0.94 9.54
C VAL A 16 -17.66 1.81 9.86
N ARG A 17 -18.74 1.57 9.12
CA ARG A 17 -20.05 2.22 9.26
C ARG A 17 -21.16 1.16 9.30
N GLU A 18 -22.39 1.54 9.62
CA GLU A 18 -23.52 0.63 9.47
C GLU A 18 -23.76 0.27 7.99
N PRO A 19 -24.13 -0.99 7.66
CA PRO A 19 -24.48 -2.09 8.57
C PRO A 19 -23.29 -2.95 9.02
N ALA A 20 -22.06 -2.66 8.55
CA ALA A 20 -20.88 -3.50 8.81
C ALA A 20 -20.56 -3.58 10.31
N TYR A 21 -20.65 -2.45 11.03
CA TYR A 21 -20.46 -2.40 12.48
C TYR A 21 -21.36 -3.41 13.21
N SER A 22 -22.69 -3.34 13.00
CA SER A 22 -23.63 -4.23 13.69
C SER A 22 -23.46 -5.69 13.31
N LYS A 23 -23.06 -6.00 12.06
CA LYS A 23 -22.75 -7.38 11.64
C LYS A 23 -21.53 -7.93 12.37
N THR A 24 -20.43 -7.20 12.40
CA THR A 24 -19.22 -7.61 13.12
C THR A 24 -19.51 -7.77 14.61
N PHE A 25 -20.14 -6.79 15.24
CA PHE A 25 -20.47 -6.84 16.66
C PHE A 25 -21.34 -8.06 17.03
N SER A 26 -22.26 -8.46 16.14
CA SER A 26 -23.08 -9.67 16.33
C SER A 26 -22.25 -10.96 16.29
N ILE A 27 -21.20 -11.02 15.45
CA ILE A 27 -20.27 -12.15 15.41
C ILE A 27 -19.50 -12.25 16.73
N ILE A 28 -18.96 -11.12 17.23
CA ILE A 28 -18.24 -11.04 18.51
C ILE A 28 -19.12 -11.55 19.65
N ILE A 29 -20.36 -11.04 19.74
CA ILE A 29 -21.33 -11.47 20.76
C ILE A 29 -21.53 -12.97 20.70
N ARG A 30 -21.80 -13.52 19.50
CA ARG A 30 -22.06 -14.95 19.33
C ARG A 30 -20.87 -15.79 19.80
N LYS A 31 -19.67 -15.47 19.33
CA LYS A 31 -18.44 -16.24 19.64
C LYS A 31 -18.12 -16.27 21.13
N LEU A 32 -18.29 -15.15 21.83
CA LEU A 32 -18.00 -15.08 23.27
C LEU A 32 -19.15 -15.61 24.14
N LYS A 33 -20.40 -15.49 23.70
CA LYS A 33 -21.54 -16.12 24.39
C LYS A 33 -21.54 -17.65 24.30
N GLU A 34 -20.92 -18.22 23.27
CA GLU A 34 -20.65 -19.67 23.21
C GLU A 34 -19.74 -20.14 24.37
N ARG A 35 -18.95 -19.24 24.96
CA ARG A 35 -18.09 -19.52 26.14
C ARG A 35 -18.79 -19.20 27.45
N ASN A 36 -19.47 -18.05 27.55
CA ASN A 36 -20.26 -17.68 28.73
C ASN A 36 -21.42 -16.73 28.39
N GLU A 37 -22.64 -17.14 28.75
CA GLU A 37 -23.87 -16.38 28.45
C GLU A 37 -24.05 -15.10 29.29
N ASN A 38 -23.36 -14.99 30.42
CA ASN A 38 -23.50 -13.86 31.37
C ASN A 38 -22.71 -12.61 30.97
N LEU A 39 -21.88 -12.70 29.93
CA LEU A 39 -21.09 -11.57 29.42
C LEU A 39 -21.98 -10.42 28.91
N ARG A 40 -21.61 -9.19 29.26
CA ARG A 40 -22.37 -7.96 28.91
C ARG A 40 -21.67 -7.22 27.79
N PHE A 41 -22.37 -6.94 26.69
CA PHE A 41 -21.77 -6.34 25.50
C PHE A 41 -22.26 -4.92 25.28
N HIS A 42 -21.34 -4.01 25.00
CA HIS A 42 -21.58 -2.58 24.83
C HIS A 42 -21.04 -2.09 23.50
N LYS A 43 -21.85 -1.30 22.78
CA LYS A 43 -21.45 -0.69 21.52
C LYS A 43 -20.60 0.56 21.78
N CYS A 44 -19.47 0.68 21.11
CA CYS A 44 -18.68 1.92 20.98
C CYS A 44 -18.55 2.30 19.49
N TYR A 45 -19.67 2.74 18.90
CA TYR A 45 -19.77 3.08 17.47
C TYR A 45 -19.45 4.57 17.22
N TRP A 46 -18.17 4.92 17.18
CA TRP A 46 -17.72 6.29 16.91
C TRP A 46 -17.88 6.68 15.43
N GLY A 47 -17.83 5.70 14.51
CA GLY A 47 -17.89 5.93 13.07
C GLY A 47 -19.17 6.61 12.58
N GLY A 48 -20.28 6.49 13.33
CA GLY A 48 -21.53 7.15 12.98
C GLY A 48 -21.54 8.66 13.23
N SER A 49 -20.95 9.11 14.34
CA SER A 49 -21.01 10.51 14.79
C SER A 49 -19.72 11.29 14.55
N LEU A 50 -18.58 10.61 14.57
CA LEU A 50 -17.24 11.21 14.46
C LEU A 50 -16.47 10.72 13.23
N GLY A 51 -17.01 9.75 12.50
CA GLY A 51 -16.43 9.26 11.27
C GLY A 51 -16.34 10.34 10.19
N THR A 52 -15.26 10.34 9.44
CA THR A 52 -15.01 11.34 8.40
C THR A 52 -15.88 11.16 7.18
N THR A 53 -16.18 12.29 6.54
CA THR A 53 -16.92 12.42 5.28
C THR A 53 -16.33 13.55 4.45
N LEU A 54 -16.67 13.61 3.17
CA LEU A 54 -16.33 14.76 2.32
C LEU A 54 -17.26 15.93 2.64
N ASN A 55 -16.92 16.75 3.63
CA ASN A 55 -17.75 17.88 4.10
C ASN A 55 -18.14 18.86 2.98
N ALA A 56 -17.28 19.04 1.98
CA ALA A 56 -17.51 19.90 0.83
C ALA A 56 -17.91 19.11 -0.43
N GLY A 57 -18.39 17.86 -0.30
CA GLY A 57 -18.83 17.05 -1.44
C GLY A 57 -17.74 16.77 -2.48
N GLY A 58 -16.46 16.80 -2.09
CA GLY A 58 -15.33 16.53 -2.99
C GLY A 58 -14.90 17.71 -3.87
N LEU A 59 -15.28 18.96 -3.56
CA LEU A 59 -14.83 20.15 -4.32
C LEU A 59 -13.30 20.31 -4.45
N SER A 60 -12.52 19.71 -3.55
CA SER A 60 -11.05 19.68 -3.63
C SER A 60 -10.51 18.65 -4.63
N ILE A 61 -11.35 17.78 -5.17
CA ILE A 61 -10.97 16.73 -6.13
C ILE A 61 -11.03 17.36 -7.52
N PRO A 62 -9.91 17.43 -8.27
CA PRO A 62 -9.94 17.91 -9.64
C PRO A 62 -10.83 16.98 -10.48
N VAL A 63 -11.96 17.50 -10.95
CA VAL A 63 -12.83 16.81 -11.90
C VAL A 63 -12.18 16.91 -13.26
N SER A 64 -11.97 15.78 -13.93
CA SER A 64 -11.67 15.79 -15.35
C SER A 64 -13.01 15.90 -16.09
N ASP A 65 -13.19 16.90 -16.95
CA ASP A 65 -14.32 17.02 -17.87
C ASP A 65 -14.37 15.89 -18.93
N ARG A 66 -13.43 14.94 -18.86
CA ARG A 66 -13.49 13.71 -19.66
C ARG A 66 -14.70 12.89 -19.21
N LYS A 67 -15.83 13.10 -19.91
CA LYS A 67 -16.94 12.14 -20.02
C LYS A 67 -16.35 10.74 -20.00
N LYS A 68 -16.92 9.83 -19.19
CA LYS A 68 -16.56 8.39 -19.13
C LYS A 68 -16.15 7.91 -20.52
N ALA A 69 -14.85 7.90 -20.79
CA ALA A 69 -14.33 7.48 -22.07
C ALA A 69 -14.74 6.02 -22.22
N SER A 70 -15.40 5.69 -23.32
CA SER A 70 -15.70 4.29 -23.61
C SER A 70 -14.39 3.54 -23.85
N GLU A 71 -14.38 2.21 -23.74
CA GLU A 71 -13.18 1.38 -24.01
C GLU A 71 -12.58 1.62 -25.40
N THR A 72 -13.32 2.25 -26.31
CA THR A 72 -12.93 2.60 -27.67
C THR A 72 -12.35 4.02 -27.85
N ASP A 73 -12.34 4.85 -26.81
CA ASP A 73 -11.96 6.29 -26.90
C ASP A 73 -10.58 6.62 -26.27
N LEU A 74 -9.68 5.64 -26.13
CA LEU A 74 -8.34 5.91 -25.59
C LEU A 74 -7.57 6.86 -26.50
N THR A 75 -7.13 8.00 -25.94
CA THR A 75 -6.26 8.94 -26.65
C THR A 75 -4.83 8.42 -26.69
N ASP A 76 -4.02 8.94 -27.62
CA ASP A 76 -2.59 8.64 -27.66
C ASP A 76 -1.87 9.02 -26.36
N GLU A 77 -2.32 10.09 -25.68
CA GLU A 77 -1.80 10.48 -24.36
C GLU A 77 -2.07 9.40 -23.29
N ASP A 78 -3.28 8.83 -23.28
CA ASP A 78 -3.62 7.78 -22.32
C ASP A 78 -2.76 6.54 -22.55
N TYR A 79 -2.50 6.19 -23.82
CA TYR A 79 -1.56 5.12 -24.19
C TYR A 79 -0.15 5.38 -23.64
N VAL A 80 0.40 6.57 -23.88
CA VAL A 80 1.75 6.95 -23.43
C VAL A 80 1.84 6.88 -21.90
N LEU A 81 0.84 7.37 -21.18
CA LEU A 81 0.80 7.28 -19.72
C LEU A 81 0.77 5.82 -19.22
N GLY A 82 -0.05 4.96 -19.84
CA GLY A 82 -0.12 3.54 -19.47
C GLY A 82 1.17 2.78 -19.76
N LEU A 83 1.85 3.10 -20.86
CA LEU A 83 3.15 2.53 -21.20
C LEU A 83 4.21 2.89 -20.17
N TRP A 84 4.34 4.17 -19.81
CA TRP A 84 5.34 4.57 -18.81
C TRP A 84 5.08 3.99 -17.43
N GLN A 85 3.82 3.77 -17.07
CA GLN A 85 3.49 3.04 -15.84
C GLN A 85 4.01 1.60 -15.86
N LEU A 86 3.94 0.90 -17.01
CA LEU A 86 4.54 -0.42 -17.17
C LEU A 86 6.06 -0.35 -17.08
N LEU A 87 6.69 0.59 -17.79
CA LEU A 87 8.14 0.73 -17.82
C LEU A 87 8.76 1.01 -16.44
N TYR A 88 8.06 1.75 -15.56
CA TYR A 88 8.52 1.98 -14.18
C TYR A 88 8.32 0.79 -13.23
N GLN A 89 7.63 -0.26 -13.69
CA GLN A 89 7.51 -1.55 -12.99
C GLN A 89 8.49 -2.57 -13.58
N ASP A 90 8.61 -2.60 -14.91
CA ASP A 90 9.49 -3.47 -15.67
C ASP A 90 10.05 -2.69 -16.87
N PRO A 91 11.30 -2.20 -16.80
CA PRO A 91 11.94 -1.47 -17.89
C PRO A 91 12.11 -2.28 -19.18
N LEU A 92 12.11 -3.62 -19.13
CA LEU A 92 12.38 -4.51 -20.27
C LEU A 92 11.10 -4.99 -20.97
N ILE A 93 9.93 -4.62 -20.47
CA ILE A 93 8.62 -5.10 -20.96
C ILE A 93 8.41 -4.92 -22.48
N GLU A 94 8.90 -3.82 -23.07
CA GLU A 94 8.79 -3.60 -24.52
C GLU A 94 9.70 -4.56 -25.31
N LEU A 95 10.88 -4.89 -24.77
CA LEU A 95 11.82 -5.84 -25.39
C LEU A 95 11.29 -7.27 -25.35
N GLN A 96 10.76 -7.70 -24.19
CA GLN A 96 10.10 -9.02 -24.06
C GLN A 96 9.00 -9.21 -25.13
N ILE A 97 8.21 -8.17 -25.41
CA ILE A 97 7.11 -8.24 -26.38
C ILE A 97 7.62 -8.26 -27.82
N LEU A 98 8.71 -7.54 -28.11
CA LEU A 98 9.37 -7.58 -29.41
C LEU A 98 9.93 -8.97 -29.70
N THR A 99 10.55 -9.62 -28.71
CA THR A 99 11.05 -11.01 -28.82
C THR A 99 9.91 -11.97 -29.22
N ILE A 100 8.81 -11.98 -28.46
CA ILE A 100 7.63 -12.83 -28.76
C ILE A 100 7.07 -12.56 -30.17
N SER A 101 6.98 -11.28 -30.56
CA SER A 101 6.43 -10.90 -31.86
C SER A 101 7.34 -11.28 -33.04
N SER A 102 8.63 -11.48 -32.79
CA SER A 102 9.62 -11.88 -33.81
C SER A 102 9.59 -13.39 -34.08
N GLU A 103 9.36 -14.21 -33.05
CA GLU A 103 9.24 -15.67 -33.16
C GLU A 103 8.07 -16.07 -34.10
N ASP A 104 6.94 -15.37 -34.01
CA ASP A 104 5.73 -15.61 -34.81
C ASP A 104 5.93 -15.31 -36.31
N LYS A 105 6.89 -14.44 -36.67
CA LYS A 105 7.08 -14.00 -38.07
C LYS A 105 7.97 -14.93 -38.89
N GLY A 106 8.54 -15.98 -38.28
CA GLY A 106 9.43 -16.92 -38.92
C GLY A 106 10.81 -16.30 -39.19
N SER A 107 11.86 -16.90 -38.65
CA SER A 107 13.23 -16.40 -38.75
C SER A 107 13.69 -16.30 -40.21
N VAL A 108 13.81 -15.07 -40.73
CA VAL A 108 14.56 -14.79 -41.95
C VAL A 108 16.02 -14.67 -41.52
N PHE A 109 16.85 -15.65 -41.91
CA PHE A 109 18.30 -15.58 -41.78
C PHE A 109 18.82 -14.29 -42.44
N GLY A 110 19.13 -13.30 -41.61
CA GLY A 110 19.75 -12.03 -41.97
C GLY A 110 20.92 -11.75 -41.03
N GLU A 111 21.93 -11.04 -41.54
CA GLU A 111 23.20 -10.73 -40.86
C GLU A 111 23.03 -10.09 -39.47
N LYS A 112 24.14 -10.09 -38.73
CA LYS A 112 24.44 -9.56 -37.37
C LYS A 112 23.90 -8.15 -37.00
N LEU A 113 22.61 -7.89 -37.19
CA LEU A 113 21.99 -6.58 -36.98
C LEU A 113 21.83 -6.25 -35.49
N GLY A 114 21.43 -7.24 -34.69
CA GLY A 114 21.40 -7.12 -33.23
C GLY A 114 22.79 -6.83 -32.64
N GLU A 115 23.85 -7.42 -33.20
CA GLU A 115 25.22 -7.24 -32.71
C GLU A 115 25.73 -5.79 -32.91
N ASP A 116 25.40 -5.13 -34.04
CA ASP A 116 25.73 -3.70 -34.22
C ASP A 116 24.96 -2.82 -33.21
N LEU A 117 23.67 -3.11 -33.00
CA LEU A 117 22.85 -2.39 -32.02
C LEU A 117 23.38 -2.58 -30.59
N ASP A 118 23.68 -3.82 -30.18
CA ASP A 118 24.27 -4.14 -28.87
C ASP A 118 25.61 -3.44 -28.67
N ASN A 119 26.50 -3.47 -29.67
CA ASN A 119 27.77 -2.75 -29.61
C ASN A 119 27.57 -1.25 -29.39
N ARG A 120 26.60 -0.64 -30.08
CA ARG A 120 26.27 0.78 -29.90
C ARG A 120 25.68 1.08 -28.54
N VAL A 121 24.80 0.21 -28.03
CA VAL A 121 24.20 0.37 -26.70
C VAL A 121 25.27 0.23 -25.62
N ARG A 122 26.17 -0.75 -25.71
CA ARG A 122 27.28 -0.94 -24.76
C ARG A 122 28.32 0.19 -24.84
N ALA A 123 28.54 0.74 -26.03
CA ALA A 123 29.47 1.85 -26.24
C ALA A 123 28.81 3.24 -26.08
N LEU A 124 27.51 3.30 -25.76
CA LEU A 124 26.79 4.56 -25.61
C LEU A 124 27.41 5.37 -24.47
N ASN A 125 28.08 6.44 -24.83
CA ASN A 125 28.57 7.44 -23.90
C ASN A 125 27.84 8.75 -24.22
N PRO A 126 27.01 9.29 -23.30
CA PRO A 126 26.15 10.42 -23.60
C PRO A 126 26.90 11.58 -24.24
N SER A 127 26.39 12.11 -25.35
CA SER A 127 26.87 13.39 -25.88
C SER A 127 26.71 14.50 -24.83
N SER A 128 27.45 15.61 -24.96
CA SER A 128 27.29 16.74 -24.02
C SER A 128 25.85 17.22 -23.91
N ASN A 129 25.09 17.17 -25.02
CA ASN A 129 23.68 17.53 -25.04
C ASN A 129 22.81 16.51 -24.27
N LEU A 130 23.02 15.21 -24.50
CA LEU A 130 22.29 14.17 -23.76
C LEU A 130 22.63 14.21 -22.27
N GLN A 131 23.91 14.37 -21.92
CA GLN A 131 24.35 14.49 -20.53
C GLN A 131 23.66 15.67 -19.83
N GLU A 132 23.62 16.84 -20.47
CA GLU A 132 22.92 18.00 -19.91
C GLU A 132 21.43 17.71 -19.65
N MET A 133 20.76 17.03 -20.59
CA MET A 133 19.35 16.66 -20.42
C MET A 133 19.16 15.63 -19.29
N LEU A 134 20.04 14.64 -19.19
CA LEU A 134 20.02 13.63 -18.12
C LEU A 134 20.24 14.27 -16.74
N ASP A 135 21.16 15.23 -16.65
CA ASP A 135 21.45 15.98 -15.42
C ASP A 135 20.28 16.89 -15.04
N GLN A 136 19.69 17.61 -16.00
CA GLN A 136 18.47 18.41 -15.80
C GLN A 136 17.28 17.55 -15.33
N ALA A 137 17.21 16.30 -15.80
CA ALA A 137 16.20 15.33 -15.39
C ALA A 137 16.50 14.69 -14.02
N GLY A 138 17.69 14.89 -13.45
CA GLY A 138 18.12 14.29 -12.19
C GLY A 138 18.39 12.77 -12.30
N ILE A 139 18.60 12.23 -13.51
CA ILE A 139 18.88 10.81 -13.74
C ILE A 139 20.31 10.55 -14.25
N GLY A 140 21.08 11.59 -14.53
CA GLY A 140 22.40 11.49 -15.17
C GLY A 140 23.42 10.65 -14.42
N GLU A 141 23.48 10.76 -13.10
CA GLU A 141 24.44 9.98 -12.29
C GLU A 141 24.20 8.46 -12.37
N PHE A 142 22.96 8.04 -12.60
CA PHE A 142 22.57 6.63 -12.68
C PHE A 142 22.55 6.08 -14.10
N PHE A 143 22.71 6.93 -15.12
CA PHE A 143 22.55 6.49 -16.51
C PHE A 143 23.51 5.36 -16.91
N SER A 144 24.80 5.48 -16.54
CA SER A 144 25.80 4.43 -16.80
C SER A 144 25.49 3.13 -16.04
N GLN A 145 24.97 3.23 -14.82
CA GLN A 145 24.56 2.06 -14.05
C GLN A 145 23.35 1.38 -14.69
N SER A 146 22.35 2.16 -15.12
CA SER A 146 21.17 1.65 -15.83
C SER A 146 21.55 0.93 -17.11
N GLN A 147 22.45 1.50 -17.89
CA GLN A 147 22.99 0.86 -19.09
C GLN A 147 23.62 -0.49 -18.75
N SER A 148 24.47 -0.55 -17.73
CA SER A 148 25.10 -1.80 -17.28
C SER A 148 24.07 -2.84 -16.82
N ILE A 149 23.03 -2.45 -16.09
CA ILE A 149 21.96 -3.35 -15.68
C ILE A 149 21.27 -3.92 -16.92
N ILE A 150 20.72 -3.05 -17.78
CA ILE A 150 19.91 -3.45 -18.94
C ILE A 150 20.67 -4.41 -19.87
N VAL A 151 21.93 -4.12 -20.21
CA VAL A 151 22.69 -4.95 -21.18
C VAL A 151 23.10 -6.33 -20.64
N ASN A 152 22.95 -6.57 -19.34
CA ASN A 152 23.27 -7.83 -18.67
C ASN A 152 22.02 -8.67 -18.35
N GLU A 153 20.82 -8.17 -18.63
CA GLU A 153 19.56 -8.90 -18.41
C GLU A 153 19.29 -9.89 -19.56
N SER A 154 18.69 -11.04 -19.24
CA SER A 154 18.38 -12.09 -20.23
C SER A 154 17.44 -11.59 -21.30
N ASP A 155 16.39 -10.86 -20.92
CA ASP A 155 15.35 -10.39 -21.85
C ASP A 155 15.92 -9.38 -22.86
N TYR A 156 16.94 -8.62 -22.46
CA TYR A 156 17.68 -7.75 -23.38
C TYR A 156 18.48 -8.57 -24.39
N GLN A 157 19.22 -9.59 -23.92
CA GLN A 157 20.04 -10.44 -24.78
C GLN A 157 19.16 -11.18 -25.80
N GLU A 158 18.06 -11.77 -25.36
CA GLU A 158 17.10 -12.44 -26.24
C GLU A 158 16.52 -11.48 -27.30
N ALA A 159 16.15 -10.25 -26.91
CA ALA A 159 15.64 -9.26 -27.84
C ALA A 159 16.69 -8.81 -28.87
N ILE A 160 17.96 -8.71 -28.47
CA ILE A 160 19.08 -8.42 -29.39
C ILE A 160 19.30 -9.58 -30.36
N GLU A 161 19.29 -10.82 -29.87
CA GLU A 161 19.47 -12.02 -30.70
C GLU A 161 18.34 -12.21 -31.72
N SER A 162 17.12 -11.82 -31.35
CA SER A 162 15.94 -11.89 -32.22
C SER A 162 15.72 -10.65 -33.10
N ALA A 163 16.62 -9.66 -33.04
CA ALA A 163 16.41 -8.37 -33.71
C ALA A 163 16.47 -8.48 -35.25
N THR A 164 15.40 -8.01 -35.90
CA THR A 164 15.27 -7.95 -37.36
C THR A 164 14.96 -6.51 -37.82
N GLU A 165 15.27 -6.16 -39.07
CA GLU A 165 14.86 -4.86 -39.63
C GLU A 165 13.33 -4.71 -39.66
N PRO A 166 12.78 -3.49 -39.41
CA PRO A 166 13.51 -2.27 -39.05
C PRO A 166 13.94 -2.23 -37.56
N LEU A 167 15.18 -1.82 -37.27
CA LEU A 167 15.68 -1.72 -35.89
C LEU A 167 15.10 -0.55 -35.06
N GLY A 168 14.24 0.28 -35.65
CA GLY A 168 13.66 1.46 -34.99
C GLY A 168 12.89 1.14 -33.71
N GLU A 169 12.12 0.04 -33.68
CA GLU A 169 11.35 -0.37 -32.51
C GLU A 169 12.25 -0.81 -31.34
N TYR A 170 13.33 -1.54 -31.63
CA TYR A 170 14.33 -1.95 -30.63
C TYR A 170 15.07 -0.75 -30.05
N ARG A 171 15.50 0.21 -30.89
CA ARG A 171 16.16 1.45 -30.42
C ARG A 171 15.26 2.24 -29.46
N MET A 172 13.97 2.35 -29.79
CA MET A 172 13.00 3.06 -28.97
C MET A 172 12.76 2.34 -27.64
N ALA A 173 12.57 1.01 -27.66
CA ALA A 173 12.38 0.21 -26.46
C ALA A 173 13.60 0.29 -25.53
N ILE A 174 14.82 0.19 -26.07
CA ILE A 174 16.06 0.32 -25.29
C ILE A 174 16.19 1.72 -24.69
N ALA A 175 15.92 2.77 -25.47
CA ALA A 175 15.97 4.15 -24.96
C ALA A 175 15.01 4.37 -23.79
N ARG A 176 13.78 3.87 -23.89
CA ARG A 176 12.79 3.93 -22.80
C ARG A 176 13.21 3.09 -21.60
N ALA A 177 13.76 1.90 -21.82
CA ALA A 177 14.27 1.03 -20.76
C ALA A 177 15.38 1.73 -19.96
N LEU A 178 16.34 2.38 -20.63
CA LEU A 178 17.42 3.13 -19.98
C LEU A 178 16.89 4.29 -19.13
N VAL A 179 15.92 5.05 -19.65
CA VAL A 179 15.32 6.17 -18.92
C VAL A 179 14.48 5.68 -17.73
N ALA A 180 13.70 4.62 -17.93
CA ALA A 180 12.90 4.00 -16.87
C ALA A 180 13.78 3.42 -15.76
N GLN A 181 14.80 2.63 -16.11
CA GLN A 181 15.75 2.06 -15.15
C GLN A 181 16.49 3.15 -14.36
N SER A 182 16.89 4.24 -15.03
CA SER A 182 17.54 5.37 -14.33
C SER A 182 16.59 6.05 -13.36
N SER A 183 15.31 6.18 -13.72
CA SER A 183 14.28 6.73 -12.83
C SER A 183 14.01 5.81 -11.63
N ILE A 184 14.06 4.48 -11.83
CA ILE A 184 13.93 3.50 -10.74
C ILE A 184 15.11 3.62 -9.77
N LEU A 185 16.35 3.71 -10.28
CA LEU A 185 17.53 3.90 -9.43
C LEU A 185 17.46 5.19 -8.62
N VAL A 186 17.01 6.29 -9.23
CA VAL A 186 16.75 7.56 -8.52
C VAL A 186 15.73 7.35 -7.39
N ARG A 187 14.61 6.68 -7.65
CA ARG A 187 13.60 6.37 -6.62
C ARG A 187 14.19 5.53 -5.49
N ASP A 188 14.98 4.51 -5.82
CA ASP A 188 15.50 3.57 -4.83
C ASP A 188 16.57 4.22 -3.94
N ASN A 189 17.33 5.20 -4.45
CA ASN A 189 18.36 5.90 -3.70
C ASN A 189 17.86 7.14 -2.96
N TYR A 190 16.89 7.87 -3.52
CA TYR A 190 16.43 9.16 -2.99
C TYR A 190 14.99 9.16 -2.47
N GLY A 191 14.22 8.11 -2.74
CA GLY A 191 12.82 7.97 -2.37
C GLY A 191 11.85 8.23 -3.51
N GLU A 192 10.65 7.64 -3.41
CA GLU A 192 9.64 7.55 -4.47
C GLU A 192 9.17 8.89 -5.06
N PHE A 193 9.19 9.96 -4.27
CA PHE A 193 8.67 11.27 -4.69
C PHE A 193 9.73 12.38 -4.70
N ALA A 194 11.00 12.05 -4.47
CA ALA A 194 12.04 13.07 -4.28
C ALA A 194 12.46 13.72 -5.60
N LEU A 195 12.70 12.93 -6.64
CA LEU A 195 13.13 13.38 -7.96
C LEU A 195 12.42 12.53 -9.02
N SER A 196 11.61 13.17 -9.87
CA SER A 196 10.87 12.49 -10.95
C SER A 196 11.02 13.26 -12.25
N VAL A 197 11.32 12.54 -13.33
CA VAL A 197 11.53 13.15 -14.64
C VAL A 197 10.19 13.68 -15.19
N ASN A 198 10.19 14.94 -15.61
CA ASN A 198 9.05 15.52 -16.31
C ASN A 198 8.83 14.83 -17.66
N GLY A 199 7.57 14.56 -18.03
CA GLY A 199 7.22 13.84 -19.26
C GLY A 199 7.81 14.42 -20.55
N GLU A 200 7.84 15.75 -20.71
CA GLU A 200 8.40 16.39 -21.91
C GLU A 200 9.92 16.26 -21.99
N LEU A 201 10.62 16.37 -20.85
CA LEU A 201 12.07 16.19 -20.80
C LEU A 201 12.44 14.71 -21.01
N ARG A 202 11.70 13.81 -20.37
CA ARG A 202 11.81 12.36 -20.55
C ARG A 202 11.70 11.95 -22.01
N ASP A 203 10.67 12.45 -22.72
CA ASP A 203 10.45 12.08 -24.12
C ASP A 203 11.57 12.62 -25.03
N ARG A 204 12.06 13.84 -24.77
CA ARG A 204 13.23 14.39 -25.47
C ARG A 204 14.51 13.58 -25.20
N ILE A 205 14.73 13.10 -23.97
CA ILE A 205 15.87 12.25 -23.62
C ILE A 205 15.78 10.93 -24.40
N VAL A 206 14.60 10.31 -24.46
CA VAL A 206 14.38 9.08 -25.25
C VAL A 206 14.70 9.33 -26.72
N GLU A 207 14.19 10.41 -27.32
CA GLU A 207 14.49 10.78 -28.72
C GLU A 207 16.00 10.96 -28.95
N GLN A 208 16.69 11.62 -28.03
CA GLN A 208 18.12 11.85 -28.11
C GLN A 208 18.93 10.54 -28.00
N ILE A 209 18.53 9.62 -27.11
CA ILE A 209 19.16 8.29 -27.02
C ILE A 209 18.95 7.51 -28.32
N VAL A 210 17.74 7.53 -28.89
CA VAL A 210 17.46 6.88 -30.17
C VAL A 210 18.36 7.44 -31.29
N ALA A 211 18.54 8.75 -31.33
CA ALA A 211 19.43 9.41 -32.29
C ALA A 211 20.90 8.99 -32.11
N GLU A 212 21.38 8.92 -30.86
CA GLU A 212 22.76 8.49 -30.55
C GLU A 212 23.00 7.00 -30.83
N LEU A 213 21.97 6.16 -30.70
CA LEU A 213 22.04 4.79 -31.17
C LEU A 213 22.11 4.72 -32.71
N GLY A 214 21.79 5.78 -33.45
CA GLY A 214 21.85 5.82 -34.92
C GLY A 214 20.50 5.66 -35.60
N GLY A 215 19.40 5.93 -34.90
CA GLY A 215 18.06 6.03 -35.47
C GLY A 215 17.80 7.45 -36.00
N THR A 216 17.36 7.57 -37.26
CA THR A 216 16.88 8.85 -37.85
C THR A 216 15.37 8.84 -38.11
N GLU A 217 14.69 7.75 -37.77
CA GLU A 217 13.28 7.54 -38.10
C GLU A 217 12.36 8.30 -37.14
N LYS A 218 11.87 9.46 -37.58
CA LYS A 218 10.76 10.14 -36.93
C LYS A 218 9.47 9.34 -37.18
N GLY A 219 9.12 8.49 -36.23
CA GLY A 219 7.78 7.90 -36.13
C GLY A 219 7.62 6.52 -36.76
N LEU A 220 7.89 5.48 -35.98
CA LEU A 220 7.30 4.15 -36.17
C LEU A 220 6.83 3.65 -34.80
N LEU A 221 5.65 4.14 -34.41
CA LEU A 221 4.90 3.69 -33.24
C LEU A 221 3.92 2.54 -33.61
N SER A 222 3.99 1.95 -34.81
CA SER A 222 2.87 1.15 -35.34
C SER A 222 2.88 -0.32 -34.93
N GLY A 223 4.03 -0.99 -34.81
CA GLY A 223 4.09 -2.43 -34.49
C GLY A 223 3.90 -2.71 -33.01
N VAL A 224 4.71 -2.06 -32.16
CA VAL A 224 4.61 -2.20 -30.69
C VAL A 224 3.25 -1.71 -30.13
N LYS A 225 2.65 -0.66 -30.70
CA LYS A 225 1.31 -0.20 -30.27
C LYS A 225 0.26 -1.29 -30.34
N GLN A 226 0.35 -2.22 -31.30
CA GLN A 226 -0.71 -3.19 -31.53
C GLN A 226 -0.60 -4.39 -30.56
N SER A 227 0.62 -4.86 -30.27
CA SER A 227 0.88 -6.01 -29.38
C SER A 227 0.75 -5.68 -27.89
N ILE A 228 1.22 -4.51 -27.42
CA ILE A 228 1.08 -4.12 -25.99
C ILE A 228 -0.31 -3.54 -25.70
N SER A 229 -1.13 -3.29 -26.73
CA SER A 229 -2.43 -2.66 -26.57
C SER A 229 -3.32 -3.36 -25.56
N GLY A 230 -3.34 -4.69 -25.47
CA GLY A 230 -4.19 -5.44 -24.52
C GLY A 230 -3.82 -5.18 -23.05
N THR A 231 -2.53 -5.26 -22.71
CA THR A 231 -2.01 -5.07 -21.35
C THR A 231 -2.05 -3.59 -20.95
N ILE A 232 -1.64 -2.69 -21.85
CA ILE A 232 -1.76 -1.24 -21.66
C ILE A 232 -3.23 -0.84 -21.53
N ARG A 233 -4.14 -1.38 -22.35
CA ARG A 233 -5.59 -1.15 -22.20
C ARG A 233 -6.11 -1.63 -20.86
N ARG A 234 -5.67 -2.79 -20.36
CA ARG A 234 -6.08 -3.27 -19.03
C ARG A 234 -5.57 -2.37 -17.90
N ILE A 235 -4.33 -1.90 -17.99
CA ILE A 235 -3.75 -0.98 -17.01
C ILE A 235 -4.44 0.38 -17.09
N ILE A 236 -4.62 0.94 -18.28
CA ILE A 236 -5.34 2.19 -18.48
C ILE A 236 -6.79 2.04 -18.05
N ASN A 237 -7.50 0.94 -18.34
CA ASN A 237 -8.88 0.74 -17.90
C ASN A 237 -8.95 0.61 -16.38
N ASN A 238 -8.04 -0.15 -15.77
CA ASN A 238 -7.92 -0.20 -14.31
C ASN A 238 -7.63 1.19 -13.75
N ASN A 239 -6.76 1.98 -14.39
CA ASN A 239 -6.44 3.34 -13.94
C ASN A 239 -7.50 4.37 -14.32
N LEU A 240 -8.26 4.28 -15.40
CA LEU A 240 -9.35 5.20 -15.75
C LEU A 240 -10.54 4.95 -14.82
N GLN A 241 -10.80 3.69 -14.50
CA GLN A 241 -11.70 3.31 -13.42
C GLN A 241 -11.13 3.78 -12.07
N ARG A 242 -9.84 3.58 -11.76
CA ARG A 242 -9.19 3.95 -10.49
C ARG A 242 -8.72 5.41 -10.38
N ARG A 243 -8.78 6.22 -11.46
CA ARG A 243 -8.14 7.56 -11.58
C ARG A 243 -8.72 8.59 -10.65
N ARG A 244 -9.72 8.20 -9.86
CA ARG A 244 -10.02 8.69 -8.50
C ARG A 244 -11.21 7.99 -7.84
N SER A 245 -11.86 7.00 -8.48
CA SER A 245 -12.87 6.19 -7.77
C SER A 245 -12.26 5.32 -6.66
N GLY A 246 -10.95 5.09 -6.67
CA GLY A 246 -10.21 4.50 -5.54
C GLY A 246 -9.97 5.48 -4.39
N PHE A 247 -10.16 6.79 -4.62
CA PHE A 247 -10.35 7.82 -3.58
C PHE A 247 -11.85 8.14 -3.44
N SER A 248 -12.71 7.15 -3.69
CA SER A 248 -14.14 7.23 -3.39
C SER A 248 -14.34 7.42 -1.90
N GLU A 249 -15.54 7.90 -1.55
CA GLU A 249 -16.04 8.14 -0.20
C GLU A 249 -15.54 7.13 0.86
N GLN A 250 -15.44 5.85 0.48
CA GLN A 250 -14.98 4.75 1.34
C GLN A 250 -13.47 4.77 1.66
N TYR A 251 -12.59 5.07 0.69
CA TYR A 251 -11.15 5.21 0.92
C TYR A 251 -10.81 6.58 1.53
N SER A 252 -11.54 7.64 1.14
CA SER A 252 -11.44 8.93 1.81
C SER A 252 -11.87 8.86 3.27
N GLY A 253 -12.86 8.02 3.61
CA GLY A 253 -13.27 7.77 4.99
C GLY A 253 -12.21 7.01 5.79
N THR A 254 -11.52 6.06 5.17
CA THR A 254 -10.50 5.24 5.85
C THR A 254 -9.23 6.05 6.15
N LEU A 255 -8.65 6.70 5.14
CA LEU A 255 -7.49 7.58 5.33
C LEU A 255 -7.88 8.84 6.13
N GLY A 256 -9.06 9.39 5.86
CA GLY A 256 -9.60 10.55 6.58
C GLY A 256 -9.72 10.28 8.07
N ASP A 257 -10.24 9.12 8.48
CA ASP A 257 -10.35 8.72 9.89
C ASP A 257 -8.96 8.68 10.57
N ILE A 258 -7.93 8.16 9.89
CA ILE A 258 -6.54 8.14 10.41
C ILE A 258 -5.99 9.56 10.58
N LEU A 259 -6.09 10.39 9.54
CA LEU A 259 -5.59 11.76 9.57
C LEU A 259 -6.33 12.62 10.60
N MET A 260 -7.64 12.47 10.69
CA MET A 260 -8.45 13.16 11.70
C MET A 260 -8.14 12.69 13.11
N TYR A 261 -7.86 11.40 13.30
CA TYR A 261 -7.41 10.91 14.59
C TYR A 261 -6.06 11.52 14.97
N GLN A 262 -5.06 11.45 14.10
CA GLN A 262 -3.74 11.98 14.43
C GLN A 262 -3.74 13.50 14.62
N ALA A 263 -4.55 14.25 13.87
CA ALA A 263 -4.63 15.69 14.02
C ALA A 263 -5.57 16.15 15.17
N ARG A 264 -6.64 15.41 15.45
CA ARG A 264 -7.78 15.86 16.29
C ARG A 264 -8.44 14.71 17.07
N GLY A 265 -7.66 13.73 17.52
CA GLY A 265 -8.12 12.46 18.09
C GLY A 265 -8.81 12.53 19.46
N GLN A 266 -8.67 13.65 20.19
CA GLN A 266 -9.23 13.81 21.54
C GLN A 266 -10.73 13.48 21.60
N LYS A 267 -11.51 13.92 20.61
CA LYS A 267 -12.96 13.65 20.57
C LYS A 267 -13.29 12.16 20.46
N LEU A 268 -12.45 11.38 19.75
CA LEU A 268 -12.63 9.94 19.63
C LEU A 268 -12.27 9.24 20.95
N ARG A 269 -11.17 9.65 21.60
CA ARG A 269 -10.80 9.14 22.93
C ARG A 269 -11.86 9.47 23.98
N ASP A 270 -12.40 10.69 23.99
CA ASP A 270 -13.50 11.08 24.88
C ASP A 270 -14.78 10.27 24.64
N PHE A 271 -15.07 9.92 23.38
CA PHE A 271 -16.21 9.06 23.05
C PHE A 271 -16.05 7.66 23.62
N VAL A 272 -14.85 7.06 23.48
CA VAL A 272 -14.52 5.76 24.08
C VAL A 272 -14.58 5.86 25.61
N ARG A 273 -13.92 6.86 26.19
CA ARG A 273 -13.90 7.13 27.63
C ARG A 273 -15.30 7.21 28.23
N THR A 274 -16.18 8.03 27.65
CA THR A 274 -17.57 8.20 28.10
C THR A 274 -18.38 6.89 28.00
N THR A 275 -18.04 6.04 27.03
CA THR A 275 -18.66 4.71 26.88
C THR A 275 -18.23 3.75 27.99
N VAL A 276 -16.98 3.85 28.46
CA VAL A 276 -16.35 2.93 29.40
C VAL A 276 -16.49 3.37 30.87
N GLU A 277 -16.42 4.67 31.17
CA GLU A 277 -16.50 5.22 32.54
C GLU A 277 -17.79 4.90 33.28
N ARG A 278 -18.89 4.72 32.54
CA ARG A 278 -20.21 4.40 33.12
C ARG A 278 -20.41 2.92 33.47
N LEU A 279 -19.40 2.08 33.27
CA LEU A 279 -19.50 0.64 33.41
C LEU A 279 -19.02 0.18 34.79
N GLU A 280 -19.84 -0.59 35.50
CA GLU A 280 -19.61 -0.94 36.91
C GLU A 280 -18.85 -2.26 37.11
N TYR A 281 -18.65 -3.03 36.04
CA TYR A 281 -18.00 -4.35 36.09
C TYR A 281 -16.65 -4.35 35.35
N PRO A 282 -15.72 -5.29 35.68
CA PRO A 282 -14.48 -5.47 34.92
C PRO A 282 -14.73 -5.48 33.41
N THR A 283 -13.97 -4.67 32.69
CA THR A 283 -14.22 -4.34 31.29
C THR A 283 -13.07 -4.85 30.42
N VAL A 284 -13.42 -5.57 29.34
CA VAL A 284 -12.56 -5.89 28.21
C VAL A 284 -12.80 -4.88 27.09
N LEU A 285 -11.76 -4.21 26.63
CA LEU A 285 -11.80 -3.44 25.39
C LEU A 285 -11.35 -4.34 24.24
N ILE A 286 -12.24 -4.62 23.29
CA ILE A 286 -11.89 -5.32 22.04
C ILE A 286 -11.76 -4.27 20.96
N ALA A 287 -10.54 -4.03 20.50
CA ALA A 287 -10.19 -2.87 19.71
C ALA A 287 -9.50 -3.28 18.41
N HIS A 288 -10.10 -2.93 17.27
CA HIS A 288 -9.61 -3.30 15.94
C HIS A 288 -8.89 -2.15 15.26
N SER A 289 -7.72 -2.39 14.66
CA SER A 289 -7.05 -1.41 13.80
C SER A 289 -6.90 -0.05 14.50
N LEU A 290 -7.42 1.05 13.92
CA LEU A 290 -7.47 2.38 14.55
C LEU A 290 -8.15 2.40 15.92
N GLY A 291 -9.15 1.55 16.14
CA GLY A 291 -9.78 1.38 17.45
C GLY A 291 -8.77 0.98 18.53
N GLY A 292 -7.77 0.17 18.17
CA GLY A 292 -6.67 -0.20 19.06
C GLY A 292 -5.76 0.97 19.40
N ILE A 293 -5.46 1.84 18.44
CA ILE A 293 -4.70 3.08 18.69
C ILE A 293 -5.45 3.99 19.65
N ILE A 294 -6.75 4.24 19.38
CA ILE A 294 -7.62 5.07 20.23
C ILE A 294 -7.63 4.53 21.67
N ALA A 295 -7.75 3.20 21.84
CA ALA A 295 -7.78 2.57 23.15
C ALA A 295 -6.45 2.67 23.89
N VAL A 296 -5.32 2.43 23.21
CA VAL A 296 -3.97 2.54 23.79
C VAL A 296 -3.70 3.97 24.23
N ASP A 297 -3.90 4.96 23.35
CA ASP A 297 -3.69 6.37 23.70
C ASP A 297 -4.57 6.81 24.87
N LEU A 298 -5.85 6.40 24.89
CA LEU A 298 -6.75 6.70 26.00
C LEU A 298 -6.23 6.12 27.33
N LEU A 299 -5.78 4.86 27.33
CA LEU A 299 -5.30 4.17 28.54
C LEU A 299 -3.93 4.67 29.01
N LEU A 300 -3.14 5.30 28.12
CA LEU A 300 -1.92 6.01 28.47
C LEU A 300 -2.21 7.39 29.09
N GLU A 301 -3.21 8.11 28.55
CA GLU A 301 -3.58 9.45 29.00
C GLU A 301 -4.44 9.45 30.27
N GLN A 302 -5.26 8.41 30.49
CA GLN A 302 -6.29 8.38 31.53
C GLN A 302 -6.31 7.03 32.26
N GLN A 303 -6.50 7.08 33.58
CA GLN A 303 -6.70 5.88 34.37
C GLN A 303 -8.16 5.44 34.33
N LEU A 304 -8.41 4.25 33.78
CA LEU A 304 -9.72 3.61 33.76
C LEU A 304 -9.62 2.29 34.53
N PRO A 305 -9.68 2.30 35.87
CA PRO A 305 -9.38 1.12 36.71
C PRO A 305 -10.34 -0.05 36.50
N GLN A 306 -11.52 0.18 35.92
CA GLN A 306 -12.46 -0.87 35.55
C GLN A 306 -12.04 -1.63 34.28
N VAL A 307 -11.12 -1.09 33.47
CA VAL A 307 -10.58 -1.80 32.31
C VAL A 307 -9.54 -2.80 32.82
N ALA A 308 -9.89 -4.09 32.76
CA ALA A 308 -9.02 -5.16 33.21
C ALA A 308 -8.16 -5.72 32.08
N LEU A 309 -8.66 -5.67 30.84
CA LEU A 309 -8.00 -6.24 29.66
C LEU A 309 -8.21 -5.34 28.44
N LEU A 310 -7.11 -4.99 27.77
CA LEU A 310 -7.12 -4.47 26.41
C LEU A 310 -6.81 -5.63 25.44
N VAL A 311 -7.69 -5.85 24.46
CA VAL A 311 -7.46 -6.74 23.33
C VAL A 311 -7.31 -5.90 22.07
N THR A 312 -6.12 -5.84 21.49
CA THR A 312 -5.92 -5.26 20.16
C THR A 312 -5.92 -6.35 19.10
N ILE A 313 -6.60 -6.10 17.99
CA ILE A 313 -6.69 -7.03 16.86
C ILE A 313 -6.27 -6.27 15.61
N GLY A 314 -5.21 -6.71 14.95
CA GLY A 314 -4.68 -6.07 13.74
C GLY A 314 -4.37 -4.59 13.94
N SER A 315 -3.70 -4.22 15.04
CA SER A 315 -3.49 -2.81 15.40
C SER A 315 -2.07 -2.32 15.11
N GLN A 316 -1.93 -1.01 14.89
CA GLN A 316 -0.67 -0.34 14.59
C GLN A 316 -0.02 0.32 15.81
N SER A 317 -0.59 0.19 17.02
CA SER A 317 -0.08 0.87 18.22
C SER A 317 1.43 0.63 18.48
N PRO A 318 1.98 -0.61 18.34
CA PRO A 318 3.41 -0.82 18.54
C PRO A 318 4.29 -0.06 17.54
N ILE A 319 3.99 -0.12 16.24
CA ILE A 319 4.80 0.59 15.24
C ILE A 319 4.65 2.11 15.35
N LEU A 320 3.46 2.61 15.74
CA LEU A 320 3.28 4.03 15.99
C LEU A 320 4.13 4.51 17.17
N TYR A 321 4.32 3.69 18.19
CA TYR A 321 5.26 4.02 19.26
C TYR A 321 6.70 4.10 18.75
N GLU A 322 7.16 3.12 17.95
CA GLU A 322 8.51 3.13 17.37
C GLU A 322 8.75 4.34 16.46
N LEU A 323 7.73 4.76 15.72
CA LEU A 323 7.76 5.95 14.87
C LEU A 323 7.59 7.27 15.64
N ASN A 324 7.50 7.22 16.97
CA ASN A 324 7.20 8.38 17.83
C ASN A 324 5.91 9.13 17.42
N ALA A 325 4.90 8.36 16.99
CA ALA A 325 3.63 8.82 16.45
C ALA A 325 2.41 8.34 17.27
N LEU A 326 2.64 7.71 18.42
CA LEU A 326 1.62 7.37 19.40
C LEU A 326 1.36 8.60 20.29
N VAL A 327 0.12 9.12 20.29
CA VAL A 327 -0.18 10.42 20.90
C VAL A 327 -0.02 10.39 22.42
N GLY A 328 -0.42 9.29 23.05
CA GLY A 328 -0.39 9.13 24.50
C GLY A 328 1.00 8.89 25.08
N MET A 329 2.02 8.65 24.24
CA MET A 329 3.36 8.29 24.72
C MET A 329 4.45 8.52 23.67
N GLU A 330 5.40 9.40 23.98
CA GLU A 330 6.61 9.59 23.17
C GLU A 330 7.53 8.37 23.23
N TYR A 331 8.24 8.12 22.13
CA TYR A 331 9.24 7.07 22.02
C TYR A 331 10.38 7.29 23.02
N ASN A 332 10.68 6.26 23.79
CA ASN A 332 11.85 6.21 24.66
C ASN A 332 12.27 4.74 24.84
N PRO A 333 13.50 4.37 24.47
CA PRO A 333 13.94 2.96 24.46
C PRO A 333 13.89 2.26 25.83
N ASN A 334 13.76 3.02 26.93
CA ASN A 334 13.65 2.50 28.28
C ASN A 334 12.25 2.68 28.89
N ALA A 335 11.28 3.15 28.12
CA ALA A 335 9.96 3.40 28.64
C ALA A 335 9.27 2.10 29.02
N LYS A 336 8.45 2.18 30.07
CA LYS A 336 7.56 1.11 30.48
C LYS A 336 6.15 1.65 30.44
N LEU A 337 5.20 0.77 30.09
CA LEU A 337 3.80 1.10 30.29
C LEU A 337 3.55 1.40 31.77
N PRO A 338 2.69 2.37 32.11
CA PRO A 338 2.32 2.65 33.49
C PRO A 338 1.82 1.38 34.19
N ASP A 339 2.07 1.24 35.49
CA ASP A 339 1.57 0.10 36.26
C ASP A 339 0.03 -0.01 36.21
N THR A 340 -0.64 1.14 36.06
CA THR A 340 -2.08 1.28 35.88
C THR A 340 -2.59 0.89 34.49
N PHE A 341 -1.70 0.64 33.53
CA PHE A 341 -2.10 0.13 32.22
C PHE A 341 -2.59 -1.32 32.37
N PRO A 342 -3.73 -1.68 31.76
CA PRO A 342 -4.31 -3.01 31.91
C PRO A 342 -3.41 -4.10 31.30
N ASP A 343 -3.74 -5.37 31.57
CA ASP A 343 -3.21 -6.45 30.76
C ASP A 343 -3.56 -6.22 29.30
N TRP A 344 -2.61 -6.50 28.41
CA TRP A 344 -2.76 -6.28 26.98
C TRP A 344 -2.55 -7.60 26.22
N LEU A 345 -3.60 -8.06 25.54
CA LEU A 345 -3.52 -9.14 24.56
C LEU A 345 -3.50 -8.53 23.16
N ASN A 346 -2.46 -8.79 22.38
CA ASN A 346 -2.36 -8.32 21.00
C ASN A 346 -2.45 -9.52 20.04
N ILE A 347 -3.38 -9.43 19.09
CA ILE A 347 -3.66 -10.49 18.12
C ILE A 347 -3.29 -10.00 16.73
N TYR A 348 -2.44 -10.74 16.04
CA TYR A 348 -1.86 -10.35 14.75
C TYR A 348 -1.83 -11.50 13.74
N ASP A 349 -1.74 -11.17 12.46
CA ASP A 349 -1.57 -12.11 11.35
C ASP A 349 -0.43 -11.62 10.46
N ARG A 350 0.52 -12.48 10.10
CA ARG A 350 1.66 -12.09 9.25
C ARG A 350 1.24 -11.58 7.86
N ASN A 351 0.10 -12.03 7.36
CA ASN A 351 -0.46 -11.56 6.08
C ASN A 351 -1.27 -10.27 6.24
N ASP A 352 -1.46 -9.77 7.46
CA ASP A 352 -2.04 -8.46 7.73
C ASP A 352 -0.93 -7.44 7.93
N PHE A 353 -0.65 -6.67 6.87
CA PHE A 353 0.39 -5.64 6.83
C PHE A 353 0.13 -4.46 7.79
N LEU A 354 -1.03 -4.43 8.43
CA LEU A 354 -1.41 -3.43 9.42
C LEU A 354 -1.40 -3.98 10.85
N SER A 355 -0.94 -5.21 11.07
CA SER A 355 -0.82 -5.82 12.40
C SER A 355 0.65 -5.89 12.83
N TYR A 356 0.94 -5.35 14.02
CA TYR A 356 2.30 -5.26 14.54
C TYR A 356 2.39 -5.89 15.94
N VAL A 357 3.52 -6.54 16.21
CA VAL A 357 3.82 -7.19 17.50
C VAL A 357 4.36 -6.16 18.49
N GLY A 358 4.10 -6.34 19.79
CA GLY A 358 4.50 -5.35 20.80
C GLY A 358 5.20 -5.90 22.04
N GLU A 359 5.35 -7.22 22.22
CA GLU A 359 6.00 -7.82 23.40
C GLU A 359 7.43 -7.36 23.62
N LYS A 360 8.17 -7.14 22.52
CA LYS A 360 9.53 -6.57 22.57
C LYS A 360 9.56 -5.07 22.85
N ILE A 361 8.45 -4.37 22.60
CA ILE A 361 8.32 -2.92 22.75
C ILE A 361 7.83 -2.57 24.17
N PHE A 362 6.87 -3.33 24.70
CA PHE A 362 6.23 -3.09 26.00
C PHE A 362 6.30 -4.33 26.90
N PRO A 363 7.51 -4.75 27.34
CA PRO A 363 7.69 -6.02 28.03
C PRO A 363 6.90 -6.10 29.34
N GLY A 364 6.29 -7.26 29.59
CA GLY A 364 5.63 -7.59 30.85
C GLY A 364 4.16 -7.21 30.98
N LYS A 365 3.61 -6.44 30.02
CA LYS A 365 2.18 -6.05 30.01
C LYS A 365 1.43 -6.54 28.77
N ILE A 366 2.13 -6.69 27.65
CA ILE A 366 1.57 -7.20 26.40
C ILE A 366 1.94 -8.67 26.16
N GLU A 367 0.99 -9.42 25.63
CA GLU A 367 1.14 -10.80 25.17
C GLU A 367 0.72 -10.85 23.69
N ASP A 368 1.64 -11.22 22.81
CA ASP A 368 1.38 -11.33 21.37
C ASP A 368 0.90 -12.74 21.00
N VAL A 369 -0.22 -12.83 20.28
CA VAL A 369 -0.78 -14.08 19.74
C VAL A 369 -0.90 -14.00 18.23
N GLU A 370 -0.15 -14.87 17.55
CA GLU A 370 -0.24 -15.04 16.11
C GLU A 370 -1.46 -15.90 15.74
N ILE A 371 -2.23 -15.42 14.77
CA ILE A 371 -3.24 -16.23 14.07
C ILE A 371 -2.89 -16.30 12.58
N ASP A 372 -3.47 -17.28 11.91
CA ASP A 372 -3.35 -17.45 10.47
C ASP A 372 -4.76 -17.45 9.87
N SER A 373 -5.11 -16.38 9.15
CA SER A 373 -6.40 -16.24 8.46
C SER A 373 -6.47 -17.00 7.15
N LYS A 374 -5.33 -17.46 6.61
CA LYS A 374 -5.19 -18.01 5.24
C LYS A 374 -5.70 -17.06 4.15
N GLN A 375 -5.65 -15.75 4.40
CA GLN A 375 -6.05 -14.72 3.43
C GLN A 375 -4.87 -13.79 3.10
N PRO A 376 -4.78 -13.28 1.86
CA PRO A 376 -3.86 -12.20 1.53
C PRO A 376 -4.36 -10.85 2.08
N PHE A 377 -3.51 -9.83 2.06
CA PHE A 377 -3.93 -8.45 2.29
C PHE A 377 -4.71 -7.92 1.07
N PRO A 378 -5.82 -7.17 1.25
CA PRO A 378 -6.37 -6.64 2.51
C PRO A 378 -7.36 -7.55 3.26
N GLU A 379 -7.76 -8.70 2.70
CA GLU A 379 -8.76 -9.60 3.29
C GLU A 379 -8.37 -10.09 4.69
N SER A 380 -7.09 -10.38 4.91
CA SER A 380 -6.51 -10.79 6.21
C SER A 380 -6.88 -9.82 7.36
N HIS A 381 -6.89 -8.51 7.10
CA HIS A 381 -7.15 -7.48 8.12
C HIS A 381 -8.58 -7.53 8.69
N GLY A 382 -9.54 -8.07 7.93
CA GLY A 382 -10.93 -8.26 8.34
C GLY A 382 -11.27 -9.68 8.78
N ALA A 383 -10.37 -10.65 8.59
CA ALA A 383 -10.63 -12.07 8.73
C ALA A 383 -10.65 -12.58 10.18
N TYR A 384 -10.24 -11.76 11.15
CA TYR A 384 -10.17 -12.13 12.57
C TYR A 384 -11.51 -12.60 13.16
N TRP A 385 -12.64 -12.00 12.76
CA TRP A 385 -13.93 -12.19 13.44
C TRP A 385 -14.44 -13.63 13.42
N ASN A 386 -14.14 -14.37 12.37
CA ASN A 386 -14.57 -15.76 12.22
C ASN A 386 -13.48 -16.78 12.57
N ASN A 387 -12.32 -16.33 13.04
CA ASN A 387 -11.22 -17.21 13.43
C ASN A 387 -11.38 -17.62 14.91
N ASP A 388 -11.57 -18.91 15.18
CA ASP A 388 -11.78 -19.41 16.54
C ASP A 388 -10.59 -19.17 17.46
N LYS A 389 -9.36 -19.19 16.93
CA LYS A 389 -8.14 -18.93 17.73
C LYS A 389 -8.14 -17.54 18.36
N VAL A 390 -8.76 -16.55 17.71
CA VAL A 390 -8.90 -15.19 18.25
C VAL A 390 -9.72 -15.23 19.54
N TRP A 391 -10.87 -15.90 19.48
CA TRP A 391 -11.81 -15.95 20.60
C TRP A 391 -11.33 -16.89 21.71
N ASP A 392 -10.63 -17.96 21.36
CA ASP A 392 -9.96 -18.83 22.32
C ASP A 392 -8.87 -18.08 23.09
N ALA A 393 -8.02 -17.30 22.42
CA ALA A 393 -6.99 -16.49 23.06
C ALA A 393 -7.60 -15.42 23.99
N VAL A 394 -8.64 -14.72 23.52
CA VAL A 394 -9.36 -13.74 24.36
C VAL A 394 -9.94 -14.41 25.60
N TRP A 395 -10.62 -15.55 25.44
CA TRP A 395 -11.23 -16.26 26.55
C TRP A 395 -10.18 -16.76 27.56
N GLN A 396 -9.10 -17.39 27.08
CA GLN A 396 -8.01 -17.87 27.92
C GLN A 396 -7.35 -16.73 28.71
N LYS A 397 -7.15 -15.56 28.07
CA LYS A 397 -6.61 -14.39 28.77
C LYS A 397 -7.55 -13.90 29.86
N MET A 398 -8.86 -13.86 29.60
CA MET A 398 -9.86 -13.50 30.61
C MET A 398 -9.86 -14.50 31.79
N GLU A 399 -9.79 -15.82 31.52
CA GLU A 399 -9.67 -16.85 32.56
C GLU A 399 -8.43 -16.68 33.43
N LYS A 400 -7.29 -16.37 32.82
CA LYS A 400 -6.04 -16.08 33.54
C LYS A 400 -6.24 -14.91 34.52
N ILE A 401 -6.79 -13.79 34.04
CA ILE A 401 -7.02 -12.60 34.89
C ILE A 401 -7.97 -12.90 36.05
N VAL A 402 -9.00 -13.74 35.83
CA VAL A 402 -9.94 -14.13 36.89
C VAL A 402 -9.28 -15.04 37.94
N ASN A 403 -8.37 -15.92 37.54
CA ASN A 403 -7.77 -16.93 38.42
C ASN A 403 -6.50 -16.46 39.16
N GLY A 404 -5.91 -15.33 38.75
CA GLY A 404 -4.62 -14.84 39.25
C GLY A 404 -3.45 -15.55 38.57
#